data_AF-A0A1M6MZD3-F1
#
_entry.id   AF-A0A1M6MZD3-F1
#
_cell.length_a   1.000
_cell.length_b   1.000
_cell.length_c   1.000
_cell.angle_alpha   90.00
_cell.angle_beta   90.00
_cell.angle_gamma   90.00
#
_symmetry.space_group_name_H-M   'P 1'
#
loop_
_entity.id
_entity.type
_entity.pdbx_description
1 polymer ?
#
loop_
_entity_poly.entity_id
_entity_poly.type
_entity_poly.pdbx_seq_one_letter_code
_entity_poly.pdbx_strand_id
1 'polypeptide(L)' 'MKHIKYILASIISFMGLGVYSQIPRDVPNPQDNTPVDFTDPANIIILIILPLLVVVLVILWRNKKRKDKSQQ' A
#
# COMPACT_ATOMS: atom_id res chain seq x y z
N MET A 1 -43.51 29.68 -14.29
CA MET A 1 -43.86 28.26 -14.59
C MET A 1 -43.18 27.70 -15.86
N LYS A 2 -42.98 28.48 -16.93
CA LYS A 2 -42.41 27.96 -18.19
C LYS A 2 -40.97 27.42 -18.04
N HIS A 3 -40.17 27.99 -17.14
CA HIS A 3 -38.78 27.58 -16.94
C HIS A 3 -38.58 26.41 -15.96
N ILE A 4 -39.60 26.08 -15.17
CA ILE A 4 -39.51 25.07 -14.11
C ILE A 4 -39.28 23.67 -14.70
N LYS A 5 -39.79 23.43 -15.91
CA LYS A 5 -39.66 22.16 -16.63
C LYS A 5 -38.22 21.92 -17.09
N TYR A 6 -37.50 22.97 -17.49
CA TYR A 6 -36.10 22.86 -17.91
C TYR A 6 -35.15 22.67 -16.71
N ILE A 7 -35.49 23.25 -15.56
CA ILE A 7 -34.76 23.03 -14.30
C ILE A 7 -34.93 21.59 -13.82
N LEU A 8 -36.16 21.06 -13.85
CA LEU A 8 -36.42 19.64 -13.53
C LEU A 8 -35.72 18.68 -14.49
N ALA A 9 -35.70 18.99 -15.79
CA ALA A 9 -35.01 18.19 -16.80
C ALA A 9 -33.47 18.18 -16.61
N SER A 10 -32.86 19.29 -16.17
CA SER A 10 -31.41 19.32 -15.94
C SER A 10 -30.99 18.52 -14.72
N ILE A 11 -31.79 18.52 -13.65
CA ILE A 11 -31.53 17.74 -12.43
C ILE A 11 -31.59 16.24 -12.73
N ILE A 12 -32.58 15.80 -13.52
CA ILE A 12 -32.71 14.39 -13.94
C ILE A 12 -31.53 13.97 -14.83
N SER A 13 -31.04 14.86 -15.71
CA SER A 13 -29.84 14.59 -16.52
C SER A 13 -28.57 14.50 -15.66
N PHE A 14 -28.48 15.28 -14.57
CA PHE A 14 -27.32 15.26 -13.68
C PHE A 14 -27.31 14.03 -12.75
N MET A 15 -28.49 13.51 -12.36
CA MET A 15 -28.60 12.27 -11.57
C MET A 15 -28.24 11.00 -12.36
N GLY A 16 -28.20 11.06 -13.70
CA GLY A 16 -27.80 9.94 -14.56
C GLY A 16 -26.29 9.71 -14.62
N LEU A 17 -25.48 10.63 -14.08
CA LEU A 17 -24.03 10.44 -13.94
C LEU A 17 -23.78 9.54 -12.73
N GLY A 18 -23.94 8.23 -12.93
CA GLY A 18 -23.54 7.23 -11.94
C GLY A 18 -22.10 7.46 -11.51
N VAL A 19 -21.88 7.69 -10.22
CA VAL A 19 -20.55 7.75 -9.63
C VAL A 19 -20.02 6.32 -9.59
N TYR A 20 -19.43 5.88 -10.71
CA TYR A 20 -18.58 4.70 -10.72
C TYR A 20 -17.36 5.07 -9.87
N SER A 21 -17.29 4.55 -8.65
CA SER A 21 -16.07 4.62 -7.85
C SER A 21 -14.95 4.01 -8.68
N GLN A 22 -13.98 4.82 -9.10
CA GLN A 22 -12.85 4.35 -9.90
C GLN A 22 -11.98 3.47 -9.02
N ILE A 23 -12.03 2.16 -9.25
CA ILE A 23 -11.02 1.25 -8.74
C ILE A 23 -9.79 1.43 -9.65
N PRO A 24 -8.62 1.82 -9.11
CA PRO A 24 -7.42 1.99 -9.91
C PRO A 24 -7.03 0.64 -10.53
N ARG A 25 -6.87 0.60 -11.86
CA ARG A 25 -6.69 -0.67 -12.60
C ARG A 25 -5.27 -1.23 -12.53
N ASP A 26 -4.28 -0.37 -12.28
CA ASP A 26 -2.86 -0.73 -12.38
C ASP A 26 -2.21 -0.96 -11.01
N VAL A 27 -3.02 -1.05 -9.95
CA VAL A 27 -2.54 -1.36 -8.60
C VAL A 27 -3.20 -2.63 -8.09
N PRO A 28 -2.54 -3.39 -7.20
CA PRO A 28 -3.15 -4.53 -6.56
C PRO A 28 -4.47 -4.15 -5.88
N ASN A 29 -5.56 -4.79 -6.31
CA ASN A 29 -6.88 -4.59 -5.75
C ASN A 29 -7.04 -5.39 -4.46
N PRO A 30 -7.97 -5.02 -3.57
CA PRO A 30 -8.30 -5.83 -2.39
C PRO A 30 -8.77 -7.26 -2.69
N GLN A 31 -9.09 -7.55 -3.96
CA GLN A 31 -9.46 -8.88 -4.45
C GLN A 31 -8.23 -9.69 -4.92
N ASP A 32 -7.10 -9.03 -5.16
CA ASP A 32 -5.84 -9.61 -5.65
C ASP A 32 -5.00 -10.16 -4.48
N ASN A 33 -5.59 -11.06 -3.68
CA ASN A 33 -4.96 -11.67 -2.50
C ASN A 33 -4.24 -12.98 -2.82
N THR A 34 -3.55 -13.04 -3.97
CA THR A 34 -2.78 -14.25 -4.32
C THR A 34 -1.66 -14.46 -3.30
N PRO A 35 -1.39 -15.70 -2.88
CA PRO A 35 -0.26 -16.00 -1.99
C PRO A 35 1.05 -15.50 -2.57
N VAL A 36 1.97 -15.07 -1.70
CA VAL A 36 3.32 -14.68 -2.09
C VAL A 36 4.04 -15.87 -2.73
N ASP A 37 4.63 -15.67 -3.91
CA ASP A 37 5.46 -16.68 -4.58
C ASP A 37 6.88 -16.67 -4.03
N PHE A 38 7.25 -17.72 -3.30
CA PHE A 38 8.59 -17.91 -2.77
C PHE A 38 9.56 -18.61 -3.74
N THR A 39 9.13 -18.88 -4.98
CA THR A 39 10.02 -19.36 -6.04
C THR A 39 10.86 -18.22 -6.62
N ASP A 40 10.36 -16.98 -6.56
CA ASP A 40 11.11 -15.79 -6.93
C ASP A 40 12.13 -15.42 -5.84
N PRO A 41 13.44 -15.41 -6.15
CA PRO A 41 14.46 -15.01 -5.19
C PRO A 41 14.27 -13.59 -4.66
N ALA A 42 13.67 -12.66 -5.43
CA ALA A 42 13.42 -11.29 -4.97
C ALA A 42 12.47 -11.26 -3.76
N ASN A 43 11.40 -12.07 -3.79
CA ASN A 43 10.44 -12.17 -2.70
C ASN A 43 11.09 -12.73 -1.43
N ILE A 44 11.93 -13.76 -1.55
CA ILE A 44 12.68 -14.30 -0.41
C ILE A 44 13.62 -13.23 0.18
N ILE A 45 14.38 -12.54 -0.67
CA ILE A 45 15.37 -11.55 -0.22
C ILE A 45 14.69 -10.40 0.53
N ILE A 46 13.63 -9.82 -0.06
CA ILE A 46 12.98 -8.63 0.48
C ILE A 46 12.16 -8.95 1.73
N LEU A 47 11.40 -10.06 1.71
CA LEU A 47 10.44 -10.36 2.78
C LEU A 47 11.05 -11.13 3.95
N ILE A 48 12.16 -11.84 3.75
CA ILE A 48 12.77 -12.69 4.79
C ILE A 48 14.19 -12.22 5.13
N ILE A 49 15.07 -12.13 4.14
CA ILE A 49 16.50 -11.88 4.38
C ILE A 49 16.74 -10.45 4.87
N LEU A 50 16.10 -9.45 4.25
CA LEU A 50 16.29 -8.05 4.60
C LEU A 50 15.87 -7.76 6.07
N PRO A 51 14.69 -8.19 6.57
CA PRO A 51 14.35 -8.06 7.98
C PRO A 51 15.34 -8.76 8.92
N LEU A 52 15.78 -9.97 8.59
CA LEU A 52 16.77 -10.71 9.40
C LEU A 52 18.11 -9.96 9.46
N LEU A 53 18.58 -9.41 8.33
CA LEU A 53 19.79 -8.59 8.28
C LEU A 53 19.68 -7.36 9.17
N VAL A 54 18.54 -6.66 9.15
CA VAL A 54 18.31 -5.51 10.04
C VAL A 54 18.42 -5.92 11.51
N VAL A 55 17.81 -7.04 11.90
CA VAL A 55 17.90 -7.55 13.28
C VAL A 55 19.35 -7.86 13.66
N VAL A 56 20.09 -8.57 12.80
CA VAL A 56 21.50 -8.92 13.04
C VAL A 56 22.35 -7.66 13.18
N LEU A 57 22.20 -6.69 12.26
CA LEU A 57 22.95 -5.44 12.29
C LEU A 57 22.67 -4.64 13.57
N VAL A 58 21.41 -4.58 14.01
CA VAL A 58 21.06 -3.91 15.27
C VAL A 58 21.71 -4.60 16.46
N ILE A 59 21.73 -5.93 16.52
CA ILE A 59 22.39 -6.69 17.60
C ILE A 59 23.90 -6.40 17.60
N LEU A 60 24.55 -6.48 16.45
CA LEU A 60 25.99 -6.20 16.32
C LEU A 60 26.32 -4.77 16.73
N TRP A 61 25.53 -3.79 16.31
CA TRP A 61 25.69 -2.38 16.68
C TRP A 61 25.55 -2.17 18.19
N ARG A 62 24.53 -2.79 18.81
CA ARG A 62 24.32 -2.72 20.27
C ARG A 62 25.47 -3.33 21.04
N ASN A 63 26.03 -4.44 20.55
CA ASN A 63 27.15 -5.12 21.20
C ASN A 63 28.44 -4.31 21.10
N LYS A 64 28.70 -3.67 19.95
CA LYS A 64 29.85 -2.78 19.79
C LYS A 64 29.82 -1.62 20.77
N LYS A 65 28.67 -0.93 20.89
CA LYS A 65 28.50 0.22 21.81
C LYS A 65 28.70 -0.13 23.29
N ARG A 66 28.49 -1.40 23.69
CA ARG A 66 28.74 -1.86 25.06
C ARG A 66 30.23 -2.08 25.34
N LYS A 67 30.99 -2.55 24.35
CA LYS A 67 32.45 -2.71 24.45
C LYS A 67 33.14 -1.35 24.56
N ASP A 68 32.69 -0.38 23.79
CA ASP A 68 33.28 0.97 23.80
C ASP A 68 33.07 1.70 25.15
N LYS A 69 31.98 1.39 25.87
CA LYS A 69 31.67 1.96 27.21
C LYS A 69 32.36 1.27 28.38
N SER A 70 32.87 0.07 28.20
CA SER A 70 33.56 -0.70 29.27
C SER A 70 35.07 -0.53 29.23
N GLN A 71 35.59 0.16 28.21
CA GLN A 71 37.01 0.48 28.02
C GLN A 71 37.31 1.99 28.22
N GLN A 72 36.31 2.75 28.67
CA GLN A 72 36.44 4.10 29.24
C GLN A 72 36.27 4.00 30.75
#